data_AF-A0A2P7UEQ5-F1
#
_entry.id   AF-A0A2P7UEQ5-F1
#
_cell.length_a   1.000
_cell.length_b   1.000
_cell.length_c   1.000
_cell.angle_alpha   90.00
_cell.angle_beta   90.00
_cell.angle_gamma   90.00
#
_symmetry.space_group_name_H-M   'P 1'
#
loop_
_entity.id
_entity.type
_entity.pdbx_description
1 polymer ?
#
loop_
_entity_poly.entity_id
_entity_poly.type
_entity_poly.pdbx_seq_one_letter_code
_entity_poly.pdbx_strand_id
1 'polypeptide(L)'
;MINYIYDSLKWIPAFNPSTQEFHTGLNYHDETIIQGDGAILFKNICLSWAELFSLAPHSFKLTGPFTWINGENIETGKYEMIHCERKELTSLFMELANLADRTSTDEYCILHHGI
;
A
#
# COMPACT_ATOMS: atom_id res chain seq x y z
N MET A 1 -7.33 -8.25 5.47
CA MET A 1 -6.22 -7.50 6.10
C MET A 1 -5.46 -6.66 5.09
N ILE A 2 -5.26 -7.16 3.85
CA ILE A 2 -4.79 -6.33 2.73
C ILE A 2 -5.72 -5.15 2.45
N ASN A 3 -7.03 -5.34 2.61
CA ASN A 3 -7.99 -4.24 2.50
C ASN A 3 -7.69 -3.10 3.49
N TYR A 4 -7.22 -3.38 4.71
CA TYR A 4 -6.84 -2.33 5.66
C TYR A 4 -5.56 -1.61 5.23
N ILE A 5 -4.59 -2.32 4.64
CA ILE A 5 -3.42 -1.69 4.03
C ILE A 5 -3.90 -0.74 2.93
N TYR A 6 -4.71 -1.23 1.99
CA TYR A 6 -5.23 -0.42 0.89
C TYR A 6 -6.06 0.78 1.37
N ASP A 7 -6.92 0.60 2.37
CA ASP A 7 -7.73 1.68 2.94
C ASP A 7 -6.87 2.74 3.61
N SER A 8 -5.78 2.36 4.30
CA SER A 8 -4.84 3.33 4.86
C SER A 8 -4.10 4.12 3.77
N LEU A 9 -3.79 3.50 2.63
CA LEU A 9 -3.14 4.18 1.51
C LEU A 9 -4.06 5.24 0.87
N LYS A 10 -5.39 5.06 0.91
CA LYS A 10 -6.35 6.05 0.37
C LYS A 10 -6.31 7.41 1.05
N TRP A 11 -5.68 7.52 2.21
CA TRP A 11 -5.57 8.78 2.96
C TRP A 11 -4.43 9.67 2.48
N ILE A 12 -3.50 9.14 1.67
CA ILE A 12 -2.28 9.84 1.26
C ILE A 12 -2.64 10.97 0.27
N PRO A 13 -2.38 12.25 0.60
CA PRO A 13 -2.44 13.32 -0.40
C PRO A 13 -1.50 13.05 -1.58
N ALA A 14 -2.01 13.18 -2.79
CA ALA A 14 -1.30 12.87 -4.01
C ALA A 14 -1.72 13.78 -5.16
N PHE A 15 -0.97 13.71 -6.25
CA PHE A 15 -1.23 14.44 -7.49
C PHE A 15 -1.22 13.48 -8.68
N ASN A 16 -2.22 13.59 -9.55
CA ASN A 16 -2.28 12.86 -10.81
C ASN A 16 -1.74 13.75 -11.93
N PRO A 17 -0.58 13.43 -12.54
CA PRO A 17 0.01 14.25 -13.59
C PRO A 17 -0.78 14.19 -14.91
N SER A 18 -1.53 13.11 -15.17
CA SER A 18 -2.34 12.96 -16.38
C SER A 18 -3.57 13.86 -16.37
N THR A 19 -4.23 14.00 -15.21
CA THR A 19 -5.43 14.86 -15.07
C THR A 19 -5.12 16.25 -14.53
N GLN A 20 -3.91 16.46 -13.99
CA GLN A 20 -3.49 17.68 -13.29
C GLN A 20 -4.31 17.99 -12.03
N GLU A 21 -4.81 16.96 -11.35
CA GLU A 21 -5.65 17.09 -10.17
C GLU A 21 -4.99 16.55 -8.91
N PHE A 22 -5.20 17.25 -7.79
CA PHE A 22 -4.92 16.71 -6.47
C PHE A 22 -6.01 15.73 -6.06
N HIS A 23 -5.59 14.63 -5.45
CA HIS A 23 -6.48 13.60 -4.94
C HIS A 23 -5.89 12.97 -3.69
N THR A 24 -6.57 11.95 -3.16
CA THR A 24 -6.00 11.09 -2.12
C THR A 24 -5.90 9.66 -2.63
N GLY A 25 -4.93 8.91 -2.10
CA GLY A 25 -4.68 7.53 -2.47
C GLY A 25 -3.83 7.34 -3.71
N LEU A 26 -3.66 6.07 -4.06
CA LEU A 26 -2.94 5.64 -5.25
C LEU A 26 -3.94 5.40 -6.39
N ASN A 27 -3.67 5.98 -7.57
CA ASN A 27 -4.44 5.69 -8.77
C ASN A 27 -4.22 4.24 -9.17
N TYR A 28 -5.32 3.54 -9.47
CA TYR A 28 -5.25 2.13 -9.84
C TYR A 28 -4.72 1.95 -11.27
N HIS A 29 -5.11 2.82 -12.21
CA HIS A 29 -4.73 2.70 -13.64
C HIS A 29 -3.83 3.83 -14.16
N ASP A 30 -3.55 4.84 -13.34
CA ASP A 30 -2.83 6.05 -13.74
C ASP A 30 -1.61 6.28 -12.85
N GLU A 31 -0.80 7.26 -13.23
CA GLU A 31 0.32 7.72 -12.43
C GLU A 31 -0.16 8.43 -11.16
N THR A 32 0.63 8.31 -10.10
CA THR A 32 0.42 9.01 -8.83
C THR A 32 1.75 9.59 -8.37
N ILE A 33 1.77 10.89 -8.12
CA ILE A 33 2.90 11.59 -7.52
C ILE A 33 2.62 11.82 -6.04
N ILE A 34 3.53 11.35 -5.17
CA ILE A 34 3.49 11.55 -3.72
C ILE A 34 4.69 12.43 -3.33
N GLN A 35 4.41 13.57 -2.68
CA GLN A 35 5.42 14.54 -2.25
C GLN A 35 4.91 15.35 -1.04
N GLY A 36 5.79 16.08 -0.37
CA GLY A 36 5.45 16.95 0.77
C GLY A 36 4.67 16.19 1.86
N ASP A 37 3.51 16.71 2.24
CA ASP A 37 2.62 16.10 3.25
C ASP A 37 2.22 14.65 2.89
N GLY A 38 2.06 14.34 1.60
CA GLY A 38 1.78 13.00 1.12
C GLY A 38 2.89 12.01 1.46
N ALA A 39 4.14 12.43 1.26
CA ALA A 39 5.31 11.60 1.56
C ALA A 39 5.47 11.42 3.08
N ILE A 40 5.25 12.47 3.87
CA ILE A 40 5.29 12.40 5.34
C ILE A 40 4.24 11.41 5.87
N LEU A 41 2.99 11.50 5.37
CA LEU A 41 1.94 10.59 5.79
C LEU A 41 2.22 9.15 5.33
N PHE A 42 2.67 8.95 4.09
CA PHE A 42 3.01 7.63 3.56
C PHE A 42 4.11 6.96 4.38
N LYS A 43 5.18 7.70 4.72
CA LYS A 43 6.24 7.23 5.64
C LYS A 43 5.65 6.71 6.95
N ASN A 44 4.81 7.50 7.61
CA ASN A 44 4.24 7.15 8.91
C ASN A 44 3.31 5.92 8.85
N ILE A 45 2.54 5.79 7.77
CA ILE A 45 1.73 4.59 7.51
C ILE A 45 2.62 3.36 7.35
N CYS A 46 3.68 3.44 6.54
CA CYS A 46 4.63 2.34 6.34
C CYS A 46 5.32 1.93 7.65
N LEU A 47 5.79 2.88 8.46
CA LEU A 47 6.38 2.60 9.77
C LEU A 47 5.38 1.91 10.71
N SER A 48 4.12 2.36 10.72
CA SER A 48 3.07 1.77 11.55
C SER A 48 2.77 0.32 11.13
N TRP A 49 2.75 0.04 9.83
CA TRP A 49 2.61 -1.33 9.32
C TRP A 49 3.83 -2.19 9.69
N ALA A 50 5.05 -1.68 9.53
CA ALA A 50 6.26 -2.38 9.91
C ALA A 50 6.25 -2.75 11.41
N GLU A 51 5.84 -1.82 12.28
CA GLU A 51 5.70 -2.06 13.71
C GLU A 51 4.64 -3.13 14.00
N LEU A 52 3.44 -3.02 13.43
CA LEU A 52 2.38 -4.00 13.62
C LEU A 52 2.82 -5.42 13.19
N PHE A 53 3.44 -5.54 12.01
CA PHE A 53 3.88 -6.82 11.48
C PHE A 53 5.09 -7.39 12.21
N SER A 54 5.90 -6.56 12.88
CA SER A 54 6.99 -7.05 13.74
C SER A 54 6.49 -7.92 14.90
N LEU A 55 5.23 -7.74 15.31
CA LEU A 55 4.58 -8.50 16.38
C LEU A 55 3.98 -9.83 15.88
N ALA A 56 3.96 -10.08 14.58
CA ALA A 56 3.42 -11.30 14.00
C ALA A 56 4.31 -12.53 14.30
N PRO A 57 3.79 -13.77 14.13
CA PRO A 57 4.62 -14.97 14.09
C PRO A 57 5.67 -14.90 12.97
N HIS A 58 6.65 -15.81 12.98
CA HIS A 58 7.70 -15.86 11.94
C HIS A 58 7.09 -15.91 10.53
N SER A 59 6.10 -16.79 10.34
CA SER A 59 5.30 -16.89 9.12
C SER A 59 3.82 -16.84 9.46
N PHE A 60 3.03 -16.17 8.63
CA PHE A 60 1.59 -16.00 8.83
C PHE A 60 0.87 -15.80 7.50
N LYS A 61 -0.47 -15.71 7.56
CA LYS A 61 -1.30 -15.51 6.37
C LYS A 61 -2.12 -14.24 6.49
N LEU A 62 -2.17 -13.48 5.40
CA LEU A 62 -3.08 -12.35 5.24
C LEU A 62 -4.24 -12.74 4.34
N THR A 63 -5.45 -12.40 4.78
CA THR A 63 -6.66 -12.51 3.97
C THR A 63 -6.67 -11.39 2.94
N GLY A 64 -6.64 -11.80 1.66
CA GLY A 64 -6.79 -10.97 0.47
C GLY A 64 -8.23 -10.89 -0.03
N PRO A 65 -8.45 -10.52 -1.30
CA PRO A 65 -9.77 -10.40 -1.90
C PRO A 65 -10.56 -11.71 -1.91
N PHE A 66 -11.89 -11.60 -1.90
CA PHE A 66 -12.77 -12.72 -2.19
C PHE A 66 -12.83 -12.95 -3.70
N THR A 67 -12.64 -14.20 -4.14
CA THR A 67 -12.61 -14.57 -5.56
C THR A 67 -13.51 -15.78 -5.80
N TRP A 68 -14.12 -15.84 -6.98
CA TRP A 68 -14.90 -16.97 -7.46
C TRP A 68 -14.66 -17.15 -8.96
N ILE A 69 -14.92 -18.35 -9.48
CA ILE A 69 -14.79 -18.62 -10.92
C ILE A 69 -16.03 -18.09 -11.62
N ASN A 70 -15.82 -17.29 -12.68
CA ASN A 70 -16.94 -16.76 -13.46
C ASN A 70 -17.74 -17.91 -14.11
N GLY A 71 -19.04 -17.95 -13.86
CA GLY A 71 -19.92 -19.04 -14.29
C GLY A 71 -20.21 -20.10 -13.21
N GLU A 72 -19.53 -20.05 -12.07
CA GLU A 72 -19.87 -20.88 -10.89
C GLU A 72 -20.76 -20.12 -9.89
N ASN A 73 -21.35 -20.85 -8.95
CA ASN A 73 -22.09 -20.26 -7.84
C ASN A 73 -21.13 -19.47 -6.93
N ILE A 74 -21.46 -18.21 -6.60
CA ILE A 74 -20.67 -17.36 -5.72
C ILE A 74 -20.37 -17.98 -4.34
N GLU A 75 -21.23 -18.88 -3.86
CA GLU A 75 -21.02 -19.62 -2.61
C GLU A 75 -19.80 -20.55 -2.64
N THR A 76 -19.28 -20.90 -3.82
CA THR A 76 -18.02 -21.67 -3.96
C THR A 76 -16.78 -20.78 -3.87
N GLY A 77 -16.96 -19.46 -3.84
CA GLY A 77 -15.87 -18.50 -3.75
C GLY A 77 -15.07 -18.62 -2.45
N LYS A 78 -13.85 -18.12 -2.49
CA LYS A 78 -12.90 -18.16 -1.38
C LYS A 78 -12.08 -16.90 -1.31
N TYR A 79 -11.67 -16.56 -0.09
CA TYR A 79 -10.66 -15.54 0.11
C TYR A 79 -9.29 -16.04 -0.32
N GLU A 80 -8.54 -15.17 -0.99
CA GLU A 80 -7.13 -15.38 -1.21
C GLU A 80 -6.38 -15.38 0.13
N MET A 81 -5.42 -16.30 0.27
CA MET A 81 -4.57 -16.41 1.46
C MET A 81 -3.12 -16.15 1.06
N ILE A 82 -2.63 -14.95 1.38
CA ILE A 82 -1.26 -14.53 1.06
C ILE A 82 -0.35 -14.99 2.19
N HIS A 83 0.66 -15.80 1.85
CA HIS A 83 1.66 -16.23 2.81
C HIS A 83 2.72 -15.14 2.95
N CYS A 84 3.07 -14.81 4.18
CA CYS A 84 4.04 -13.77 4.49
C CYS A 84 5.10 -14.29 5.45
N GLU A 85 6.36 -13.96 5.16
CA GLU A 85 7.45 -14.05 6.11
C GLU A 85 7.62 -12.70 6.79
N ARG A 86 7.59 -12.70 8.13
CA ARG A 86 7.63 -11.48 8.94
C ARG A 86 8.78 -10.58 8.55
N LYS A 87 9.98 -11.14 8.45
CA LYS A 87 11.20 -10.38 8.15
C LYS A 87 11.12 -9.69 6.79
N GLU A 88 10.62 -10.38 5.78
CA GLU A 88 10.48 -9.83 4.42
C GLU A 88 9.46 -8.69 4.40
N LEU A 89 8.29 -8.92 4.99
CA LEU A 89 7.22 -7.92 4.99
C LEU A 89 7.59 -6.67 5.79
N THR A 90 8.20 -6.82 6.98
CA THR A 90 8.66 -5.66 7.76
C THR A 90 9.77 -4.90 7.06
N SER A 91 10.68 -5.61 6.37
CA SER A 91 11.77 -4.96 5.63
C SER A 91 11.23 -4.16 4.45
N LEU A 92 10.26 -4.71 3.71
CA LEU A 92 9.58 -4.01 2.61
C LEU A 92 8.94 -2.69 3.09
N PHE A 93 8.19 -2.72 4.19
CA PHE A 93 7.58 -1.50 4.72
C PHE A 93 8.62 -0.49 5.21
N MET A 94 9.72 -0.94 5.82
CA MET A 94 10.84 -0.06 6.20
C MET A 94 11.52 0.57 4.98
N GLU A 95 11.70 -0.18 3.89
CA GLU A 95 12.26 0.34 2.64
C GLU A 95 11.34 1.40 2.00
N LEU A 96 10.03 1.16 1.98
CA LEU A 96 9.04 2.15 1.53
C LEU A 96 9.05 3.41 2.41
N ALA A 97 9.14 3.25 3.73
CA ALA A 97 9.27 4.38 4.66
C ALA A 97 10.54 5.20 4.40
N ASN A 98 11.67 4.53 4.15
CA ASN A 98 12.94 5.19 3.82
C ASN A 98 12.86 5.91 2.46
N LEU A 99 12.16 5.34 1.48
CA LEU A 99 11.92 6.00 0.20
C LEU A 99 11.12 7.29 0.41
N ALA A 100 10.04 7.23 1.19
CA ALA A 100 9.19 8.38 1.50
C ALA A 100 9.92 9.45 2.33
N ASP A 101 10.80 9.04 3.24
CA ASP A 101 11.63 9.96 4.02
C ASP A 101 12.58 10.77 3.13
N ARG A 102 13.17 10.14 2.10
CA ARG A 102 14.05 10.81 1.13
C ARG A 102 13.31 11.83 0.26
N THR A 103 12.00 11.73 0.14
CA THR A 103 11.14 12.66 -0.62
C THR A 103 10.44 13.69 0.26
N SER A 104 10.85 13.80 1.54
CA SER A 104 10.31 14.81 2.46
C SER A 104 10.87 16.22 2.23
N THR A 105 11.92 16.35 1.41
CA THR A 105 12.42 17.63 0.90
C THR A 105 11.78 17.93 -0.46
N ASP A 106 11.42 19.19 -0.74
CA ASP A 106 10.68 19.65 -1.94
C ASP A 106 11.38 19.38 -3.30
N GLU A 107 12.53 18.72 -3.32
CA GLU A 107 13.30 18.42 -4.53
C GLU A 107 13.00 17.03 -5.13
N TYR A 108 12.34 16.14 -4.40
CA TYR A 108 12.08 14.75 -4.83
C TYR A 108 10.65 14.30 -4.57
N CYS A 109 10.15 13.38 -5.40
CA CYS A 109 8.84 12.77 -5.24
C CYS A 109 8.89 11.24 -5.44
N ILE A 110 7.86 10.54 -4.99
CA ILE A 110 7.60 9.15 -5.36
C ILE A 110 6.64 9.14 -6.53
N LEU A 111 7.07 8.52 -7.64
CA LEU A 111 6.22 8.20 -8.77
C LEU A 111 5.74 6.75 -8.67
N HIS A 112 4.43 6.57 -8.59
CA HIS A 112 3.76 5.28 -8.67
C HIS A 112 3.08 5.15 -10.02
N HIS A 113 3.37 4.07 -10.74
CA HIS A 113 2.65 3.68 -11.94
C HIS A 113 1.57 2.68 -11.53
N GLY A 114 0.30 2.98 -11.81
CA GLY A 114 -0.84 2.10 -11.55
C GLY A 114 -0.62 0.65 -12.02
N ILE A 115 -1.47 -0.26 -11.53
CA ILE A 115 -1.37 -1.71 -11.66
C ILE A 115 -2.49 -2.26 -12.57
#